data_AF-A0A833G5B0-F1
#
_entry.id   AF-A0A833G5B0-F1
#
_cell.length_a   1.000
_cell.length_b   1.000
_cell.length_c   1.000
_cell.angle_alpha   90.00
_cell.angle_beta   90.00
_cell.angle_gamma   90.00
#
_symmetry.space_group_name_H-M   'P 1'
#
loop_
_entity.id
_entity.type
_entity.pdbx_description
1 polymer ?
#
loop_
_entity_poly.entity_id
_entity_poly.type
_entity_poly.pdbx_seq_one_letter_code
_entity_poly.pdbx_strand_id
1 'polypeptide(L)'
;DLSAERARAACRGVGWSEALIADTRFTQDTLDMIAAPDIDVVVEATGHPAAGIRHARAAIAARKHIVMVNVEADVLAGPLLARQAEEAGVVYSLAYGDQPALICEMVDWARTCGFEVVAAGKGTKYLPVFHTSTPETVWHYRGVDPEDARKGGMNAQMFNSFIDGTKSGIEMAAVANATGLEPAPDGLRFPPAPADRLAQILCEKNLHHRGQVEVVSSVERDGTTVPNNLRWGVYVVFAAPNAYTERCFREYGVESDETGTLAALYRPFHLIGLELNVSIFSAALRREATGRPVGFVADVVATAKRDIEAGEMLDGEGGYLVWGKLMPAKDSLAIGGLPIGLAHGIRVTRPVAAGASLTWADVEIDAGDDAYAFRREMEKAFS
;
A
#
# COMPACT_ATOMS: atom_id res chain seq x y z
N ASP A 1 12.96 -18.22 -6.03
CA ASP A 1 12.69 -19.59 -6.51
C ASP A 1 11.24 -19.82 -6.90
N LEU A 2 10.97 -19.97 -8.21
CA LEU A 2 9.67 -20.42 -8.72
C LEU A 2 9.60 -21.95 -8.67
N SER A 3 8.44 -22.52 -8.35
CA SER A 3 8.22 -23.98 -8.36
C SER A 3 6.79 -24.32 -8.75
N ALA A 4 6.65 -24.96 -9.91
CA ALA A 4 5.35 -25.42 -10.41
C ALA A 4 4.76 -26.54 -9.53
N GLU A 5 5.59 -27.32 -8.84
CA GLU A 5 5.12 -28.35 -7.91
C GLU A 5 4.54 -27.75 -6.63
N ARG A 6 5.21 -26.74 -6.04
CA ARG A 6 4.67 -26.01 -4.89
C ARG A 6 3.35 -25.32 -5.23
N ALA A 7 3.23 -24.75 -6.42
CA ALA A 7 1.99 -24.14 -6.89
C ALA A 7 0.84 -25.18 -6.97
N ARG A 8 1.08 -26.36 -7.56
CA ARG A 8 0.09 -27.45 -7.59
C ARG A 8 -0.27 -27.93 -6.19
N ALA A 9 0.70 -28.05 -5.29
CA ALA A 9 0.46 -28.44 -3.91
C ALA A 9 -0.40 -27.41 -3.16
N ALA A 10 -0.19 -26.11 -3.41
CA ALA A 10 -1.03 -25.05 -2.87
C ALA A 10 -2.48 -25.16 -3.37
N CYS A 11 -2.70 -25.43 -4.67
CA CYS A 11 -4.03 -25.67 -5.24
C CYS A 11 -4.73 -26.87 -4.57
N ARG A 12 -4.02 -27.99 -4.35
CA ARG A 12 -4.58 -29.14 -3.59
C ARG A 12 -4.92 -28.75 -2.16
N GLY A 13 -4.05 -28.00 -1.50
CA GLY A 13 -4.24 -27.54 -0.13
C GLY A 13 -5.51 -26.71 0.08
N VAL A 14 -5.95 -25.97 -0.96
CA VAL A 14 -7.20 -25.20 -0.95
C VAL A 14 -8.40 -25.97 -1.53
N GLY A 15 -8.25 -27.26 -1.82
CA GLY A 15 -9.34 -28.14 -2.22
C GLY A 15 -9.67 -28.17 -3.72
N TRP A 16 -8.75 -27.75 -4.60
CA TRP A 16 -8.95 -27.94 -6.05
C TRP A 16 -8.98 -29.43 -6.42
N SER A 17 -9.82 -29.79 -7.39
CA SER A 17 -9.86 -31.16 -7.93
C SER A 17 -8.62 -31.45 -8.79
N GLU A 18 -8.20 -32.72 -8.87
CA GLU A 18 -7.09 -33.11 -9.77
C GLU A 18 -7.40 -32.79 -11.24
N ALA A 19 -8.67 -32.85 -11.65
CA ALA A 19 -9.09 -32.45 -13.00
C ALA A 19 -8.80 -30.96 -13.26
N LEU A 20 -9.20 -30.08 -12.34
CA LEU A 20 -8.93 -28.64 -12.46
C LEU A 20 -7.42 -28.32 -12.46
N ILE A 21 -6.64 -29.03 -11.65
CA ILE A 21 -5.18 -28.89 -11.62
C ILE A 21 -4.56 -29.36 -12.93
N ALA A 22 -5.03 -30.46 -13.51
CA ALA A 22 -4.56 -30.98 -14.80
C ALA A 22 -4.89 -30.01 -15.95
N ASP A 23 -6.05 -29.35 -15.90
CA ASP A 23 -6.49 -28.36 -16.88
C ASP A 23 -5.79 -26.99 -16.71
N THR A 24 -5.06 -26.77 -15.61
CA THR A 24 -4.33 -25.52 -15.34
C THR A 24 -2.87 -25.63 -15.77
N ARG A 25 -2.41 -24.67 -16.59
CA ARG A 25 -0.99 -24.60 -17.01
C ARG A 25 -0.14 -24.01 -15.89
N PHE A 26 0.83 -24.78 -15.40
CA PHE A 26 1.85 -24.31 -14.46
C PHE A 26 3.22 -24.27 -15.15
N THR A 27 3.88 -23.12 -15.11
CA THR A 27 5.22 -22.91 -15.66
C THR A 27 6.13 -22.20 -14.65
N GLN A 28 7.43 -22.34 -14.83
CA GLN A 28 8.45 -21.55 -14.13
C GLN A 28 9.06 -20.46 -15.03
N ASP A 29 8.63 -20.39 -16.29
CA ASP A 29 8.99 -19.31 -17.21
C ASP A 29 7.90 -18.24 -17.21
N THR A 30 8.12 -17.19 -16.42
CA THR A 30 7.16 -16.10 -16.28
C THR A 30 7.02 -15.28 -17.56
N LEU A 31 8.09 -15.08 -18.32
CA LEU A 31 8.04 -14.24 -19.51
C LEU A 31 7.31 -14.95 -20.64
N ASP A 32 7.54 -16.25 -20.81
CA ASP A 32 6.78 -17.06 -21.77
C ASP A 32 5.28 -17.11 -21.41
N MET A 33 4.95 -17.20 -20.11
CA MET A 33 3.54 -17.13 -19.65
C MET A 33 2.89 -15.80 -20.03
N ILE A 34 3.58 -14.68 -19.79
CA ILE A 34 3.06 -13.34 -20.11
C ILE A 34 2.89 -13.15 -21.62
N ALA A 35 3.80 -13.71 -22.42
CA ALA A 35 3.76 -13.62 -23.88
C ALA A 35 2.68 -14.52 -24.52
N ALA A 36 2.10 -15.45 -23.78
CA ALA A 36 1.14 -16.40 -24.32
C ALA A 36 -0.11 -15.68 -24.91
N PRO A 37 -0.59 -16.11 -26.10
CA PRO A 37 -1.67 -15.43 -26.81
C PRO A 37 -3.02 -15.56 -26.10
N ASP A 38 -3.20 -16.58 -25.26
CA ASP A 38 -4.45 -16.92 -24.57
C ASP A 38 -4.55 -16.37 -23.13
N ILE A 39 -3.63 -15.48 -22.74
CA ILE A 39 -3.71 -14.73 -21.48
C ILE A 39 -4.21 -13.31 -21.77
N ASP A 40 -5.27 -12.87 -21.08
CA ASP A 40 -5.79 -11.50 -21.20
C ASP A 40 -5.30 -10.57 -20.07
N VAL A 41 -5.23 -11.12 -18.86
CA VAL A 41 -4.91 -10.40 -17.62
C VAL A 41 -3.79 -11.12 -16.88
N VAL A 42 -2.76 -10.38 -16.50
CA VAL A 42 -1.65 -10.84 -15.65
C VAL A 42 -1.90 -10.33 -14.23
N VAL A 43 -1.95 -11.25 -13.26
CA VAL A 43 -1.95 -10.91 -11.83
C VAL A 43 -0.52 -11.00 -11.32
N GLU A 44 0.04 -9.87 -10.91
CA GLU A 44 1.39 -9.83 -10.33
C GLU A 44 1.29 -9.92 -8.81
N ALA A 45 1.61 -11.09 -8.26
CA ALA A 45 1.47 -11.42 -6.83
C ALA A 45 2.74 -12.03 -6.23
N THR A 46 3.92 -11.65 -6.74
CA THR A 46 5.20 -12.15 -6.19
C THR A 46 5.58 -11.53 -4.86
N GLY A 47 5.07 -10.33 -4.55
CA GLY A 47 5.47 -9.56 -3.37
C GLY A 47 6.93 -9.11 -3.41
N HIS A 48 7.55 -9.05 -4.60
CA HIS A 48 8.92 -8.62 -4.79
C HIS A 48 8.96 -7.42 -5.75
N PRO A 49 9.34 -6.20 -5.29
CA PRO A 49 9.20 -4.97 -6.09
C PRO A 49 9.88 -5.03 -7.48
N ALA A 50 11.15 -5.43 -7.53
CA ALA A 50 11.90 -5.51 -8.79
C ALA A 50 11.29 -6.52 -9.79
N ALA A 51 10.84 -7.68 -9.31
CA ALA A 51 10.14 -8.65 -10.14
C ALA A 51 8.80 -8.09 -10.64
N GLY A 52 8.04 -7.41 -9.78
CA GLY A 52 6.78 -6.78 -10.12
C GLY A 52 6.92 -5.73 -11.23
N ILE A 53 7.94 -4.87 -11.14
CA ILE A 53 8.26 -3.88 -12.20
C ILE A 53 8.57 -4.59 -13.51
N ARG A 54 9.44 -5.61 -13.49
CA ARG A 54 9.80 -6.39 -14.68
C ARG A 54 8.59 -7.06 -15.32
N HIS A 55 7.74 -7.70 -14.52
CA HIS A 55 6.54 -8.40 -15.00
C HIS A 55 5.51 -7.42 -15.57
N ALA A 56 5.28 -6.28 -14.91
CA ALA A 56 4.38 -5.25 -15.42
C ALA A 56 4.85 -4.71 -16.76
N ARG A 57 6.13 -4.37 -16.91
CA ARG A 57 6.71 -3.91 -18.18
C ARG A 57 6.57 -4.95 -19.29
N ALA A 58 6.82 -6.22 -18.98
CA ALA A 58 6.65 -7.31 -19.94
C ALA A 58 5.18 -7.47 -20.37
N ALA A 59 4.23 -7.38 -19.44
CA ALA A 59 2.81 -7.47 -19.73
C ALA A 59 2.30 -6.28 -20.55
N ILE A 60 2.75 -5.04 -20.24
CA ILE A 60 2.45 -3.84 -21.03
C ILE A 60 2.96 -4.01 -22.47
N ALA A 61 4.21 -4.45 -22.64
CA ALA A 61 4.80 -4.68 -23.95
C ALA A 61 4.05 -5.75 -24.76
N ALA A 62 3.56 -6.80 -24.09
CA ALA A 62 2.72 -7.85 -24.67
C ALA A 62 1.24 -7.44 -24.84
N ARG A 63 0.89 -6.19 -24.52
CA ARG A 63 -0.48 -5.64 -24.53
C ARG A 63 -1.48 -6.48 -23.71
N LYS A 64 -1.07 -6.90 -22.51
CA LYS A 64 -1.90 -7.60 -21.53
C LYS A 64 -2.30 -6.63 -20.41
N HIS A 65 -3.50 -6.81 -19.87
CA HIS A 65 -3.92 -6.08 -18.68
C HIS A 65 -3.16 -6.58 -17.45
N ILE A 66 -2.99 -5.73 -16.44
CA ILE A 66 -2.23 -6.04 -15.23
C ILE A 66 -3.06 -5.67 -14.00
N VAL A 67 -3.20 -6.65 -13.10
CA VAL A 67 -3.67 -6.43 -11.73
C VAL A 67 -2.47 -6.58 -10.80
N MET A 68 -2.06 -5.46 -10.20
CA MET A 68 -0.90 -5.35 -9.33
C MET A 68 -1.31 -5.62 -7.88
N VAL A 69 -1.05 -6.83 -7.40
CA VAL A 69 -1.21 -7.18 -5.97
C VAL A 69 0.01 -6.71 -5.17
N ASN A 70 1.16 -6.62 -5.82
CA ASN A 70 2.43 -6.12 -5.27
C ASN A 70 2.42 -4.59 -5.21
N VAL A 71 1.74 -4.05 -4.19
CA VAL A 71 1.64 -2.60 -3.94
C VAL A 71 3.00 -1.97 -3.66
N GLU A 72 3.98 -2.75 -3.23
CA GLU A 72 5.35 -2.31 -3.05
C GLU A 72 5.99 -1.91 -4.41
N ALA A 73 5.71 -2.67 -5.48
CA ALA A 73 6.10 -2.30 -6.85
C ALA A 73 5.31 -1.09 -7.37
N ASP A 74 4.02 -0.98 -7.03
CA ASP A 74 3.16 0.16 -7.42
C ASP A 74 3.66 1.47 -6.80
N VAL A 75 3.98 1.50 -5.51
CA VAL A 75 4.53 2.73 -4.89
C VAL A 75 5.93 3.03 -5.41
N LEU A 76 6.72 2.00 -5.70
CA LEU A 76 8.08 2.20 -6.19
C LEU A 76 8.10 2.80 -7.61
N ALA A 77 7.26 2.32 -8.53
CA ALA A 77 7.32 2.72 -9.94
C ALA A 77 5.96 2.78 -10.68
N GLY A 78 4.85 2.57 -9.98
CA GLY A 78 3.49 2.52 -10.50
C GLY A 78 3.06 3.73 -11.33
N PRO A 79 3.35 4.99 -10.95
CA PRO A 79 3.02 6.15 -11.79
C PRO A 79 3.56 6.06 -13.22
N LEU A 80 4.80 5.59 -13.41
CA LEU A 80 5.37 5.39 -14.75
C LEU A 80 4.78 4.15 -15.45
N LEU A 81 4.57 3.05 -14.72
CA LEU A 81 3.92 1.85 -15.26
C LEU A 81 2.49 2.14 -15.75
N ALA A 82 1.72 2.89 -14.97
CA ALA A 82 0.35 3.27 -15.31
C ALA A 82 0.30 4.16 -16.57
N ARG A 83 1.24 5.10 -16.69
CA ARG A 83 1.40 5.91 -17.91
C ARG A 83 1.74 5.05 -19.13
N GLN A 84 2.70 4.13 -19.00
CA GLN A 84 3.09 3.22 -20.08
C GLN A 84 1.94 2.26 -20.47
N ALA A 85 1.15 1.79 -19.51
CA ALA A 85 -0.02 0.97 -19.75
C ALA A 85 -1.10 1.73 -20.53
N GLU A 86 -1.36 2.99 -20.16
CA GLU A 86 -2.28 3.87 -20.87
C GLU A 86 -1.83 4.12 -22.32
N GLU A 87 -0.55 4.40 -22.55
CA GLU A 87 0.04 4.56 -23.89
C GLU A 87 -0.09 3.27 -24.73
N ALA A 88 0.03 2.10 -24.10
CA ALA A 88 -0.14 0.81 -24.75
C ALA A 88 -1.63 0.40 -24.94
N GLY A 89 -2.57 1.17 -24.39
CA GLY A 89 -4.00 0.90 -24.46
C GLY A 89 -4.46 -0.29 -23.59
N VAL A 90 -3.76 -0.57 -22.48
CA VAL A 90 -4.08 -1.65 -21.54
C VAL A 90 -4.36 -1.12 -20.14
N VAL A 91 -5.18 -1.86 -19.39
CA VAL A 91 -5.48 -1.56 -17.98
C VAL A 91 -4.28 -1.97 -17.11
N TYR A 92 -3.79 -1.02 -16.31
CA TYR A 92 -3.02 -1.25 -15.10
C TYR A 92 -3.92 -0.92 -13.91
N SER A 93 -4.06 -1.86 -12.96
CA SER A 93 -4.99 -1.74 -11.85
C SER A 93 -4.35 -2.19 -10.54
N LEU A 94 -4.64 -1.49 -9.46
CA LEU A 94 -4.51 -2.01 -8.10
C LEU A 94 -5.46 -3.20 -7.90
N ALA A 95 -5.14 -4.07 -6.95
CA ALA A 95 -5.92 -5.26 -6.64
C ALA A 95 -7.10 -4.96 -5.68
N TYR A 96 -8.32 -5.14 -6.18
CA TYR A 96 -9.54 -5.03 -5.38
C TYR A 96 -9.59 -6.13 -4.31
N GLY A 97 -10.03 -5.75 -3.11
CA GLY A 97 -9.94 -6.57 -1.91
C GLY A 97 -8.75 -6.20 -1.01
N ASP A 98 -7.71 -5.59 -1.56
CA ASP A 98 -6.68 -4.90 -0.77
C ASP A 98 -7.13 -3.46 -0.43
N GLN A 99 -6.63 -2.89 0.67
CA GLN A 99 -7.14 -1.58 1.13
C GLN A 99 -7.02 -0.45 0.10
N PRO A 100 -5.91 -0.29 -0.66
CA PRO A 100 -5.78 0.83 -1.59
C PRO A 100 -6.89 0.91 -2.63
N ALA A 101 -7.24 -0.22 -3.27
CA ALA A 101 -8.31 -0.27 -4.27
C ALA A 101 -9.70 -0.01 -3.65
N LEU A 102 -9.96 -0.53 -2.45
CA LEU A 102 -11.21 -0.26 -1.73
C LEU A 102 -11.34 1.23 -1.35
N ILE A 103 -10.24 1.85 -0.94
CA ILE A 103 -10.22 3.29 -0.64
C ILE A 103 -10.45 4.11 -1.92
N CYS A 104 -9.84 3.72 -3.05
CA CYS A 104 -10.10 4.37 -4.34
C CYS A 104 -11.59 4.35 -4.69
N GLU A 105 -12.27 3.20 -4.54
CA GLU A 105 -13.71 3.10 -4.75
C GLU A 105 -14.50 4.07 -3.87
N MET A 106 -14.17 4.18 -2.58
CA MET A 106 -14.85 5.08 -1.65
C MET A 106 -14.61 6.56 -1.98
N VAL A 107 -13.39 6.90 -2.42
CA VAL A 107 -13.05 8.25 -2.88
C VAL A 107 -13.79 8.60 -4.17
N ASP A 108 -13.83 7.68 -5.13
CA ASP A 108 -14.54 7.85 -6.40
C ASP A 108 -16.06 7.99 -6.16
N TRP A 109 -16.63 7.18 -5.26
CA TRP A 109 -18.02 7.32 -4.82
C TRP A 109 -18.29 8.71 -4.25
N ALA A 110 -17.47 9.17 -3.29
CA ALA A 110 -17.68 10.45 -2.62
C ALA A 110 -17.67 11.62 -3.62
N ARG A 111 -16.68 11.62 -4.52
CA ARG A 111 -16.55 12.62 -5.60
C ARG A 111 -17.70 12.56 -6.60
N THR A 112 -18.12 11.35 -6.99
CA THR A 112 -19.25 11.14 -7.91
C THR A 112 -20.56 11.67 -7.32
N CYS A 113 -20.75 11.54 -6.00
CA CYS A 113 -21.89 12.14 -5.30
C CYS A 113 -21.77 13.66 -5.10
N GLY A 114 -20.64 14.28 -5.44
CA GLY A 114 -20.40 15.71 -5.26
C GLY A 114 -19.95 16.12 -3.85
N PHE A 115 -19.49 15.17 -3.03
CA PHE A 115 -18.90 15.47 -1.72
C PHE A 115 -17.42 15.85 -1.85
N GLU A 116 -16.95 16.76 -0.99
CA GLU A 116 -15.52 17.02 -0.83
C GLU A 116 -14.92 15.93 0.06
N VAL A 117 -13.84 15.27 -0.40
CA VAL A 117 -13.11 14.29 0.42
C VAL A 117 -12.18 15.02 1.38
N VAL A 118 -12.44 14.87 2.68
CA VAL A 118 -11.65 15.48 3.76
C VAL A 118 -10.47 14.60 4.13
N ALA A 119 -10.72 13.29 4.31
CA ALA A 119 -9.66 12.31 4.51
C ALA A 119 -10.10 10.94 4.00
N ALA A 120 -9.15 10.10 3.61
CA ALA A 120 -9.42 8.70 3.28
C ALA A 120 -8.28 7.82 3.79
N GLY A 121 -8.58 6.56 4.09
CA GLY A 121 -7.58 5.71 4.70
C GLY A 121 -8.05 4.36 5.18
N LYS A 122 -7.23 3.76 6.04
CA LYS A 122 -7.49 2.46 6.69
C LYS A 122 -7.30 2.54 8.19
N GLY A 123 -7.69 1.48 8.90
CA GLY A 123 -7.20 1.27 10.26
C GLY A 123 -6.09 0.23 10.33
N THR A 124 -5.33 0.26 11.43
CA THR A 124 -4.31 -0.75 11.77
C THR A 124 -4.10 -0.81 13.29
N LYS A 125 -3.29 -1.75 13.79
CA LYS A 125 -2.81 -1.71 15.18
C LYS A 125 -1.52 -0.89 15.23
N TYR A 126 -1.51 0.23 15.95
CA TYR A 126 -0.36 1.11 15.99
C TYR A 126 -0.09 1.74 17.37
N LEU A 127 1.19 1.76 17.76
CA LEU A 127 1.75 2.58 18.83
C LEU A 127 3.05 3.21 18.31
N PRO A 128 3.43 4.42 18.77
CA PRO A 128 4.66 5.09 18.31
C PRO A 128 5.92 4.23 18.43
N VAL A 129 6.01 3.40 19.47
CA VAL A 129 7.14 2.47 19.69
C VAL A 129 7.30 1.43 18.58
N PHE A 130 6.26 1.17 17.78
CA PHE A 130 6.34 0.15 16.74
C PHE A 130 7.22 0.56 15.57
N HIS A 131 7.49 1.84 15.32
CA HIS A 131 8.45 2.27 14.30
C HIS A 131 9.85 1.69 14.52
N THR A 132 10.21 1.38 15.76
CA THR A 132 11.50 0.75 16.10
C THR A 132 11.38 -0.77 16.31
N SER A 133 10.21 -1.36 16.02
CA SER A 133 10.00 -2.81 16.08
C SER A 133 10.87 -3.54 15.07
N THR A 134 11.38 -4.70 15.45
CA THR A 134 12.23 -5.57 14.64
C THR A 134 11.60 -6.97 14.51
N PRO A 135 12.15 -7.85 13.66
CA PRO A 135 11.75 -9.26 13.62
C PRO A 135 11.82 -9.98 14.98
N GLU A 136 12.62 -9.51 15.94
CA GLU A 136 12.70 -10.07 17.29
C GLU A 136 11.55 -9.64 18.19
N THR A 137 11.04 -8.41 18.02
CA THR A 137 10.02 -7.83 18.91
C THR A 137 8.59 -8.03 18.40
N VAL A 138 8.41 -8.38 17.12
CA VAL A 138 7.10 -8.41 16.46
C VAL A 138 6.09 -9.32 17.15
N TRP A 139 6.49 -10.51 17.62
CA TRP A 139 5.56 -11.47 18.24
C TRP A 139 5.02 -10.97 19.57
N HIS A 140 5.86 -10.32 20.37
CA HIS A 140 5.43 -9.65 21.59
C HIS A 140 4.38 -8.57 21.29
N TYR A 141 4.66 -7.66 20.34
CA TYR A 141 3.72 -6.59 20.00
C TYR A 141 2.44 -7.09 19.33
N ARG A 142 2.49 -8.22 18.61
CA ARG A 142 1.30 -8.84 18.03
C ARG A 142 0.49 -9.66 19.04
N GLY A 143 1.07 -10.00 20.19
CA GLY A 143 0.45 -10.91 21.17
C GLY A 143 0.37 -12.34 20.64
N VAL A 144 1.35 -12.76 19.85
CA VAL A 144 1.45 -14.10 19.27
C VAL A 144 2.56 -14.84 20.00
N ASP A 145 2.31 -16.08 20.41
CA ASP A 145 3.36 -16.92 20.98
C ASP A 145 4.43 -17.23 19.90
N PRO A 146 5.73 -16.98 20.15
CA PRO A 146 6.77 -17.21 19.17
C PRO A 146 6.87 -18.66 18.68
N GLU A 147 6.54 -19.64 19.53
CA GLU A 147 6.57 -21.06 19.15
C GLU A 147 5.42 -21.41 18.22
N ASP A 148 4.25 -20.80 18.41
CA ASP A 148 3.13 -20.94 17.48
C ASP A 148 3.42 -20.26 16.14
N ALA A 149 4.06 -19.08 16.15
CA ALA A 149 4.50 -18.42 14.93
C ALA A 149 5.50 -19.27 14.13
N ARG A 150 6.44 -19.91 14.83
CA ARG A 150 7.41 -20.83 14.23
C ARG A 150 6.75 -22.07 13.64
N LYS A 151 5.82 -22.71 14.37
CA LYS A 151 5.05 -23.87 13.87
C LYS A 151 4.19 -23.51 12.66
N GLY A 152 3.63 -22.30 12.64
CA GLY A 152 2.85 -21.79 11.52
C GLY A 152 3.66 -21.35 10.30
N GLY A 153 5.01 -21.38 10.37
CA GLY A 153 5.88 -20.92 9.28
C GLY A 153 5.77 -19.42 9.00
N MET A 154 5.44 -18.62 10.02
CA MET A 154 5.24 -17.18 9.85
C MET A 154 6.58 -16.45 9.67
N ASN A 155 6.67 -15.57 8.67
CA ASN A 155 7.87 -14.77 8.41
C ASN A 155 7.89 -13.51 9.31
N ALA A 156 8.76 -13.49 10.31
CA ALA A 156 8.84 -12.39 11.28
C ALA A 156 9.07 -11.01 10.63
N GLN A 157 9.92 -10.91 9.62
CA GLN A 157 10.20 -9.67 8.91
C GLN A 157 8.95 -9.13 8.20
N MET A 158 8.26 -9.99 7.45
CA MET A 158 6.99 -9.64 6.81
C MET A 158 5.94 -9.22 7.84
N PHE A 159 5.81 -9.95 8.96
CA PHE A 159 4.85 -9.56 10.00
C PHE A 159 5.22 -8.26 10.71
N ASN A 160 6.51 -7.91 10.74
CA ASN A 160 6.99 -6.69 11.35
C ASN A 160 6.70 -5.47 10.47
N SER A 161 6.74 -5.61 9.14
CA SER A 161 6.36 -4.50 8.25
C SER A 161 4.89 -4.08 8.36
N PHE A 162 4.03 -5.00 8.81
CA PHE A 162 2.62 -4.70 9.11
C PHE A 162 2.41 -3.89 10.38
N ILE A 163 3.40 -3.81 11.28
CA ILE A 163 3.26 -3.12 12.57
C ILE A 163 4.13 -1.87 12.69
N ASP A 164 5.31 -1.86 12.05
CA ASP A 164 6.26 -0.74 12.12
C ASP A 164 5.85 0.50 11.31
N GLY A 165 4.68 0.44 10.67
CA GLY A 165 4.12 1.51 9.86
C GLY A 165 4.51 1.44 8.38
N THR A 166 5.45 0.57 7.98
CA THR A 166 5.91 0.48 6.58
C THR A 166 4.77 0.15 5.63
N LYS A 167 4.00 -0.92 5.92
CA LYS A 167 2.87 -1.31 5.07
C LYS A 167 1.80 -0.22 5.00
N SER A 168 1.54 0.45 6.12
CA SER A 168 0.62 1.60 6.16
C SER A 168 1.10 2.76 5.29
N GLY A 169 2.41 3.07 5.30
CA GLY A 169 2.99 4.07 4.42
C GLY A 169 2.83 3.69 2.95
N ILE A 170 3.14 2.44 2.60
CA ILE A 170 3.03 1.91 1.22
C ILE A 170 1.58 1.98 0.72
N GLU A 171 0.62 1.46 1.48
CA GLU A 171 -0.78 1.49 1.05
C GLU A 171 -1.33 2.91 0.92
N MET A 172 -0.97 3.82 1.83
CA MET A 172 -1.42 5.23 1.74
C MET A 172 -0.71 5.99 0.62
N ALA A 173 0.52 5.63 0.25
CA ALA A 173 1.17 6.18 -0.94
C ALA A 173 0.47 5.72 -2.22
N ALA A 174 0.07 4.45 -2.31
CA ALA A 174 -0.72 3.94 -3.43
C ALA A 174 -2.07 4.67 -3.56
N VAL A 175 -2.76 4.89 -2.43
CA VAL A 175 -4.01 5.69 -2.39
C VAL A 175 -3.76 7.12 -2.86
N ALA A 176 -2.74 7.80 -2.31
CA ALA A 176 -2.42 9.17 -2.68
C ALA A 176 -2.11 9.30 -4.18
N ASN A 177 -1.28 8.40 -4.71
CA ASN A 177 -0.91 8.37 -6.12
C ASN A 177 -2.10 8.06 -7.03
N ALA A 178 -3.08 7.27 -6.59
CA ALA A 178 -4.27 6.92 -7.36
C ALA A 178 -5.41 7.94 -7.29
N THR A 179 -5.48 8.71 -6.19
CA THR A 179 -6.62 9.59 -5.92
C THR A 179 -6.28 11.07 -5.97
N GLY A 180 -5.00 11.44 -5.91
CA GLY A 180 -4.57 12.83 -5.76
C GLY A 180 -4.76 13.40 -4.34
N LEU A 181 -5.13 12.56 -3.37
CA LEU A 181 -5.06 12.95 -1.95
C LEU A 181 -3.59 13.06 -1.53
N GLU A 182 -3.28 13.96 -0.62
CA GLU A 182 -1.89 14.24 -0.21
C GLU A 182 -1.57 13.68 1.19
N PRO A 183 -0.35 13.24 1.45
CA PRO A 183 0.10 12.92 2.79
C PRO A 183 0.41 14.20 3.59
N ALA A 184 0.28 14.14 4.91
CA ALA A 184 0.80 15.21 5.77
C ALA A 184 2.34 15.31 5.64
N PRO A 185 2.94 16.51 5.80
CA PRO A 185 4.39 16.70 5.66
C PRO A 185 5.23 15.80 6.58
N ASP A 186 4.75 15.54 7.78
CA ASP A 186 5.45 14.71 8.78
C ASP A 186 5.16 13.20 8.65
N GLY A 187 4.32 12.80 7.68
CA GLY A 187 3.83 11.45 7.49
C GLY A 187 2.55 11.13 8.28
N LEU A 188 2.25 9.84 8.41
CA LEU A 188 1.04 9.33 9.09
C LEU A 188 1.10 9.56 10.60
N ARG A 189 -0.01 10.01 11.20
CA ARG A 189 -0.08 10.27 12.66
C ARG A 189 -0.72 9.13 13.44
N PHE A 190 -1.45 8.24 12.77
CA PHE A 190 -2.12 7.11 13.42
C PHE A 190 -3.02 7.50 14.60
N PRO A 191 -3.93 8.50 14.48
CA PRO A 191 -4.85 8.84 15.57
C PRO A 191 -5.69 7.62 15.95
N PRO A 192 -5.83 7.27 17.24
CA PRO A 192 -6.80 6.29 17.68
C PRO A 192 -8.21 6.76 17.28
N ALA A 193 -8.98 5.90 16.61
CA ALA A 193 -10.32 6.26 16.18
C ALA A 193 -11.26 5.05 16.11
N PRO A 194 -12.42 5.09 16.79
CA PRO A 194 -13.50 4.15 16.55
C PRO A 194 -14.21 4.54 15.23
N ALA A 195 -14.79 3.57 14.54
CA ALA A 195 -15.34 3.75 13.19
C ALA A 195 -16.46 4.79 13.11
N ASP A 196 -17.28 4.87 14.17
CA ASP A 196 -18.38 5.82 14.34
C ASP A 196 -17.91 7.24 14.70
N ARG A 197 -16.63 7.43 15.09
CA ARG A 197 -16.08 8.75 15.45
C ARG A 197 -15.07 9.32 14.45
N LEU A 198 -15.00 8.74 13.26
CA LEU A 198 -14.05 9.17 12.23
C LEU A 198 -14.21 10.65 11.84
N ALA A 199 -15.43 11.14 11.67
CA ALA A 199 -15.69 12.52 11.24
C ALA A 199 -15.27 13.56 12.30
N GLN A 200 -15.36 13.22 13.59
CA GLN A 200 -14.93 14.10 14.69
C GLN A 200 -13.41 14.08 14.85
N ILE A 201 -12.77 12.95 14.57
CA ILE A 201 -11.33 12.78 14.75
C ILE A 201 -10.56 13.29 13.52
N LEU A 202 -10.98 12.94 12.32
CA LEU A 202 -10.31 13.29 11.06
C LEU A 202 -10.90 14.56 10.47
N CYS A 203 -10.77 15.65 11.22
CA CYS A 203 -11.17 17.01 10.84
C CYS A 203 -9.95 17.95 10.89
N GLU A 204 -10.15 19.22 10.56
CA GLU A 204 -9.11 20.25 10.48
C GLU A 204 -8.36 20.49 11.80
N LYS A 205 -8.94 20.08 12.93
CA LYS A 205 -8.27 20.14 14.24
C LYS A 205 -7.10 19.16 14.32
N ASN A 206 -7.18 18.04 13.63
CA ASN A 206 -6.22 16.93 13.72
C ASN A 206 -5.57 16.56 12.39
N LEU A 207 -6.10 17.00 11.25
CA LEU A 207 -5.47 16.89 9.94
C LEU A 207 -4.57 18.09 9.66
N HIS A 208 -3.62 17.94 8.74
CA HIS A 208 -2.80 19.08 8.27
C HIS A 208 -3.57 19.88 7.23
N HIS A 209 -4.36 19.19 6.39
CA HIS A 209 -5.20 19.77 5.35
C HIS A 209 -6.39 18.85 5.05
N ARG A 210 -7.40 19.36 4.34
CA ARG A 210 -8.42 18.52 3.71
C ARG A 210 -7.83 17.81 2.48
N GLY A 211 -8.43 16.70 2.07
CA GLY A 211 -7.89 15.86 1.01
C GLY A 211 -6.64 15.09 1.45
N GLN A 212 -6.60 14.63 2.70
CA GLN A 212 -5.43 13.96 3.27
C GLN A 212 -5.58 12.43 3.32
N VAL A 213 -4.52 11.68 3.02
CA VAL A 213 -4.44 10.27 3.44
C VAL A 213 -4.03 10.16 4.90
N GLU A 214 -4.65 9.25 5.65
CA GLU A 214 -4.29 8.99 7.05
C GLU A 214 -4.57 7.52 7.41
N VAL A 215 -3.98 7.03 8.48
CA VAL A 215 -4.30 5.71 9.03
C VAL A 215 -4.81 5.90 10.45
N VAL A 216 -5.83 5.16 10.87
CA VAL A 216 -6.33 5.22 12.26
C VAL A 216 -5.82 4.04 13.08
N SER A 217 -5.52 4.28 14.35
CA SER A 217 -5.10 3.21 15.27
C SER A 217 -6.30 2.50 15.89
N SER A 218 -6.20 1.18 16.01
CA SER A 218 -7.12 0.32 16.75
C SER A 218 -6.80 0.21 18.24
N VAL A 219 -5.74 0.88 18.69
CA VAL A 219 -5.38 0.99 20.11
C VAL A 219 -5.10 2.44 20.47
N GLU A 220 -5.49 2.81 21.69
CA GLU A 220 -5.13 4.06 22.32
C GLU A 220 -3.62 4.10 22.62
N ARG A 221 -3.10 5.27 22.96
CA ARG A 221 -1.66 5.44 23.24
C ARG A 221 -1.18 4.68 24.47
N ASP A 222 -2.08 4.36 25.40
CA ASP A 222 -1.82 3.50 26.55
C ASP A 222 -1.91 1.99 26.24
N GLY A 223 -2.24 1.62 24.99
CA GLY A 223 -2.38 0.25 24.53
C GLY A 223 -3.77 -0.35 24.71
N THR A 224 -4.72 0.37 25.31
CA THR A 224 -6.11 -0.09 25.40
C THR A 224 -6.75 -0.19 24.01
N THR A 225 -7.64 -1.16 23.82
CA THR A 225 -8.28 -1.37 22.52
C THR A 225 -9.35 -0.31 22.30
N VAL A 226 -9.29 0.38 21.15
CA VAL A 226 -10.34 1.31 20.74
C VAL A 226 -11.59 0.48 20.40
N PRO A 227 -12.76 0.78 21.01
CA PRO A 227 -13.99 0.08 20.69
C PRO A 227 -14.37 0.29 19.22
N ASN A 228 -15.01 -0.68 18.57
CA ASN A 228 -15.46 -0.56 17.18
C ASN A 228 -14.38 -0.01 16.21
N ASN A 229 -13.13 -0.42 16.39
CA ASN A 229 -12.01 0.05 15.56
C ASN A 229 -12.03 -0.52 14.14
N LEU A 230 -11.26 0.11 13.25
CA LEU A 230 -11.10 -0.29 11.84
C LEU A 230 -9.80 -1.04 11.54
N ARG A 231 -9.27 -1.86 12.46
CA ARG A 231 -7.99 -2.57 12.26
C ARG A 231 -7.88 -3.30 10.90
N TRP A 232 -9.01 -3.78 10.38
CA TRP A 232 -9.11 -4.51 9.12
C TRP A 232 -9.88 -3.76 8.03
N GLY A 233 -10.27 -2.51 8.30
CA GLY A 233 -11.21 -1.77 7.48
C GLY A 233 -10.58 -0.58 6.76
N VAL A 234 -11.43 0.07 5.97
CA VAL A 234 -11.15 1.29 5.22
C VAL A 234 -12.24 2.32 5.45
N TYR A 235 -11.94 3.59 5.19
CA TYR A 235 -12.88 4.69 5.36
C TYR A 235 -12.68 5.84 4.37
N VAL A 236 -13.72 6.66 4.26
CA VAL A 236 -13.67 8.01 3.69
C VAL A 236 -14.44 8.96 4.60
N VAL A 237 -13.84 10.10 4.93
CA VAL A 237 -14.47 11.25 5.59
C VAL A 237 -14.71 12.32 4.56
N PHE A 238 -15.92 12.85 4.51
CA PHE A 238 -16.36 13.77 3.48
C PHE A 238 -17.25 14.88 4.03
N ALA A 239 -17.23 16.03 3.36
CA ALA A 239 -17.98 17.20 3.77
C ALA A 239 -19.26 17.38 2.94
N ALA A 240 -20.32 17.85 3.60
CA ALA A 240 -21.52 18.34 2.94
C ALA A 240 -21.17 19.61 2.11
N PRO A 241 -21.48 19.65 0.79
CA PRO A 241 -21.12 20.78 -0.06
C PRO A 241 -22.01 22.02 0.16
N ASN A 242 -23.11 21.89 0.90
CA ASN A 242 -24.04 22.98 1.20
C ASN A 242 -24.97 22.62 2.38
N ALA A 243 -25.70 23.63 2.87
CA ALA A 243 -26.64 23.51 3.99
C ALA A 243 -27.83 22.56 3.71
N TYR A 244 -28.17 22.31 2.43
CA TYR A 244 -29.19 21.31 2.09
C TYR A 244 -28.66 19.91 2.40
N THR A 245 -27.44 19.57 1.95
CA THR A 245 -26.82 18.27 2.24
C THR A 245 -26.56 18.07 3.72
N GLU A 246 -26.07 19.09 4.42
CA GLU A 246 -25.87 19.05 5.88
C GLU A 246 -27.18 18.70 6.62
N ARG A 247 -28.30 19.32 6.20
CA ARG A 247 -29.63 18.98 6.71
C ARG A 247 -30.01 17.53 6.36
N CYS A 248 -29.76 17.08 5.13
CA CYS A 248 -30.03 15.70 4.72
C CYS A 248 -29.25 14.68 5.55
N PHE A 249 -27.99 14.94 5.92
CA PHE A 249 -27.24 14.05 6.80
C PHE A 249 -28.00 13.81 8.11
N ARG A 250 -28.46 14.89 8.75
CA ARG A 250 -29.27 14.80 9.97
C ARG A 250 -30.63 14.12 9.75
N GLU A 251 -31.35 14.46 8.68
CA GLU A 251 -32.68 13.90 8.39
C GLU A 251 -32.64 12.40 8.05
N TYR A 252 -31.53 11.91 7.47
CA TYR A 252 -31.35 10.50 7.13
C TYR A 252 -30.60 9.69 8.21
N GLY A 253 -30.23 10.32 9.33
CA GLY A 253 -29.53 9.65 10.42
C GLY A 253 -28.08 9.30 10.09
N VAL A 254 -27.45 10.02 9.15
CA VAL A 254 -26.01 9.93 8.92
C VAL A 254 -25.29 10.51 10.13
N GLU A 255 -24.47 9.69 10.79
CA GLU A 255 -23.65 10.16 11.89
C GLU A 255 -22.60 11.16 11.38
N SER A 256 -22.62 12.35 11.97
CA SER A 256 -21.79 13.47 11.58
C SER A 256 -21.00 14.03 12.75
N ASP A 257 -20.06 14.91 12.44
CA ASP A 257 -19.34 15.66 13.45
C ASP A 257 -20.25 16.62 14.24
N GLU A 258 -19.70 17.30 15.25
CA GLU A 258 -20.46 18.23 16.11
C GLU A 258 -21.12 19.37 15.31
N THR A 259 -20.52 19.75 14.17
CA THR A 259 -21.08 20.80 13.30
C THR A 259 -22.14 20.29 12.33
N GLY A 260 -22.24 18.96 12.15
CA GLY A 260 -23.10 18.33 11.14
C GLY A 260 -22.57 18.39 9.71
N THR A 261 -21.39 18.97 9.50
CA THR A 261 -20.84 19.25 8.16
C THR A 261 -19.97 18.13 7.62
N LEU A 262 -19.40 17.29 8.49
CA LEU A 262 -18.57 16.15 8.13
C LEU A 262 -19.29 14.85 8.48
N ALA A 263 -19.21 13.89 7.57
CA ALA A 263 -19.67 12.52 7.79
C ALA A 263 -18.59 11.54 7.35
N ALA A 264 -18.75 10.27 7.72
CA ALA A 264 -17.84 9.20 7.32
C ALA A 264 -18.62 7.99 6.82
N LEU A 265 -18.06 7.33 5.80
CA LEU A 265 -18.40 5.94 5.47
C LEU A 265 -17.20 5.08 5.76
N TYR A 266 -17.44 3.86 6.24
CA TYR A 266 -16.41 2.88 6.50
C TYR A 266 -16.86 1.49 6.11
N ARG A 267 -15.88 0.68 5.73
CA ARG A 267 -16.03 -0.76 5.51
C ARG A 267 -15.17 -1.46 6.56
N PRO A 268 -15.73 -2.29 7.46
CA PRO A 268 -15.00 -2.79 8.63
C PRO A 268 -13.94 -3.86 8.31
N PHE A 269 -14.05 -4.51 7.15
CA PHE A 269 -13.14 -5.59 6.73
C PHE A 269 -12.86 -5.52 5.23
N HIS A 270 -11.64 -5.88 4.84
CA HIS A 270 -11.23 -6.18 3.48
C HIS A 270 -10.91 -7.68 3.39
N LEU A 271 -11.17 -8.34 2.25
CA LEU A 271 -11.00 -9.79 2.11
C LEU A 271 -9.82 -10.20 1.21
N ILE A 272 -8.94 -9.25 0.88
CA ILE A 272 -7.67 -9.49 0.19
C ILE A 272 -7.91 -10.25 -1.13
N GLY A 273 -7.26 -11.40 -1.33
CA GLY A 273 -7.34 -12.18 -2.56
C GLY A 273 -8.72 -12.79 -2.83
N LEU A 274 -9.64 -12.80 -1.85
CA LEU A 274 -10.98 -13.33 -2.03
C LEU A 274 -11.86 -12.44 -2.93
N GLU A 275 -11.51 -11.16 -3.07
CA GLU A 275 -12.23 -10.21 -3.93
C GLU A 275 -11.49 -9.85 -5.21
N LEU A 276 -10.30 -10.42 -5.43
CA LEU A 276 -9.40 -10.09 -6.54
C LEU A 276 -10.06 -10.20 -7.92
N ASN A 277 -11.01 -11.12 -8.06
CA ASN A 277 -11.77 -11.33 -9.30
C ASN A 277 -12.46 -10.06 -9.79
N VAL A 278 -12.81 -9.12 -8.89
CA VAL A 278 -13.40 -7.83 -9.28
C VAL A 278 -12.46 -7.05 -10.21
N SER A 279 -11.18 -6.91 -9.88
CA SER A 279 -10.21 -6.25 -10.75
C SER A 279 -9.94 -7.01 -12.04
N ILE A 280 -9.88 -8.34 -11.97
CA ILE A 280 -9.64 -9.19 -13.14
C ILE A 280 -10.76 -8.99 -14.17
N PHE A 281 -12.02 -9.10 -13.74
CA PHE A 281 -13.17 -8.93 -14.64
C PHE A 281 -13.39 -7.48 -15.05
N SER A 282 -13.11 -6.51 -14.17
CA SER A 282 -13.15 -5.09 -14.53
C SER A 282 -12.15 -4.77 -15.66
N ALA A 283 -10.92 -5.26 -15.55
CA ALA A 283 -9.92 -5.10 -16.60
C ALA A 283 -10.32 -5.81 -17.90
N ALA A 284 -10.67 -7.10 -17.81
CA ALA A 284 -10.96 -7.93 -19.00
C ALA A 284 -12.25 -7.52 -19.74
N LEU A 285 -13.32 -7.20 -19.00
CA LEU A 285 -14.65 -7.03 -19.59
C LEU A 285 -15.05 -5.56 -19.74
N ARG A 286 -14.60 -4.69 -18.82
CA ARG A 286 -14.97 -3.26 -18.80
C ARG A 286 -13.84 -2.34 -19.24
N ARG A 287 -12.60 -2.85 -19.28
CA ARG A 287 -11.38 -2.06 -19.51
C ARG A 287 -11.23 -0.92 -18.48
N GLU A 288 -11.62 -1.20 -17.24
CA GLU A 288 -11.60 -0.25 -16.14
C GLU A 288 -10.70 -0.77 -15.02
N ALA A 289 -9.85 0.10 -14.49
CA ALA A 289 -9.06 -0.18 -13.29
C ALA A 289 -9.92 0.02 -12.03
N THR A 290 -9.70 -0.79 -11.00
CA THR A 290 -10.33 -0.61 -9.67
C THR A 290 -9.51 0.35 -8.78
N GLY A 291 -8.79 1.27 -9.40
CA GLY A 291 -7.74 2.10 -8.80
C GLY A 291 -6.45 1.96 -9.60
N ARG A 292 -5.81 3.08 -9.94
CA ARG A 292 -4.49 3.12 -10.59
C ARG A 292 -3.82 4.45 -10.27
N PRO A 293 -2.48 4.50 -10.18
CA PRO A 293 -1.77 5.77 -10.07
C PRO A 293 -2.16 6.73 -11.21
N VAL A 294 -2.49 7.96 -10.87
CA VAL A 294 -2.74 9.08 -11.81
C VAL A 294 -1.64 10.15 -11.73
N GLY A 295 -0.73 10.02 -10.77
CA GLY A 295 0.45 10.87 -10.60
C GLY A 295 1.37 10.34 -9.51
N PHE A 296 2.51 11.01 -9.33
CA PHE A 296 3.43 10.76 -8.22
C PHE A 296 3.26 11.85 -7.15
N VAL A 297 2.33 11.60 -6.24
CA VAL A 297 1.88 12.52 -5.18
C VAL A 297 2.54 12.20 -3.84
N ALA A 298 2.79 10.92 -3.58
CA ALA A 298 3.40 10.42 -2.36
C ALA A 298 4.45 9.35 -2.65
N ASP A 299 5.42 9.27 -1.74
CA ASP A 299 6.50 8.31 -1.75
C ASP A 299 6.71 7.71 -0.37
N VAL A 300 7.44 6.60 -0.29
CA VAL A 300 7.75 5.94 0.99
C VAL A 300 9.25 5.79 1.13
N VAL A 301 9.81 6.62 2.01
CA VAL A 301 11.26 6.79 2.17
C VAL A 301 11.75 5.94 3.34
N ALA A 302 12.83 5.20 3.13
CA ALA A 302 13.51 4.44 4.18
C ALA A 302 13.96 5.39 5.29
N THR A 303 13.56 5.10 6.52
CA THR A 303 13.83 5.94 7.70
C THR A 303 14.43 5.09 8.81
N ALA A 304 15.54 5.56 9.38
CA ALA A 304 16.34 4.80 10.33
C ALA A 304 15.58 4.50 11.62
N LYS A 305 15.57 3.24 12.06
CA LYS A 305 14.97 2.79 13.34
C LYS A 305 15.89 3.08 14.54
N ARG A 306 17.19 3.10 14.28
CA ARG A 306 18.28 3.40 15.22
C ARG A 306 19.39 4.14 14.47
N ASP A 307 20.42 4.56 15.17
CA ASP A 307 21.64 5.03 14.50
C ASP A 307 22.21 3.89 13.64
N ILE A 308 22.57 4.19 12.39
CA ILE A 308 23.15 3.27 11.42
C ILE A 308 24.58 3.74 11.14
N GLU A 309 25.54 2.83 11.24
CA GLU A 309 26.94 3.10 10.97
C GLU A 309 27.28 2.93 9.48
N ALA A 310 28.37 3.57 9.03
CA ALA A 310 28.90 3.34 7.70
C ALA A 310 29.35 1.88 7.54
N GLY A 311 29.02 1.26 6.41
CA GLY A 311 29.34 -0.12 6.09
C GLY A 311 28.25 -1.13 6.46
N GLU A 312 27.25 -0.76 7.28
CA GLU A 312 26.10 -1.62 7.57
C GLU A 312 25.27 -1.91 6.30
N MET A 313 24.60 -3.06 6.30
CA MET A 313 23.76 -3.52 5.19
C MET A 313 22.31 -3.34 5.56
N LEU A 314 21.56 -2.53 4.80
CA LEU A 314 20.13 -2.38 4.99
C LEU A 314 19.40 -3.69 4.69
N ASP A 315 18.44 -4.02 5.53
CA ASP A 315 17.63 -5.24 5.48
C ASP A 315 16.24 -5.00 4.90
N GLY A 316 15.92 -3.75 4.54
CA GLY A 316 14.70 -3.36 3.86
C GLY A 316 13.46 -3.36 4.75
N GLU A 317 12.30 -3.48 4.11
CA GLU A 317 11.00 -3.47 4.77
C GLU A 317 10.90 -4.50 5.92
N GLY A 318 10.35 -4.07 7.05
CA GLY A 318 10.14 -4.92 8.23
C GLY A 318 11.43 -5.38 8.94
N GLY A 319 12.59 -4.89 8.49
CA GLY A 319 13.90 -5.23 9.05
C GLY A 319 14.20 -4.55 10.40
N TYR A 320 15.47 -4.56 10.76
CA TYR A 320 16.05 -3.97 11.95
C TYR A 320 16.50 -2.53 11.73
N LEU A 321 16.93 -2.16 10.52
CA LEU A 321 17.61 -0.88 10.30
C LEU A 321 16.65 0.24 9.90
N VAL A 322 15.67 -0.06 9.07
CA VAL A 322 14.79 0.95 8.47
C VAL A 322 13.32 0.56 8.48
N TRP A 323 12.43 1.55 8.48
CA TRP A 323 11.01 1.42 8.15
C TRP A 323 10.64 2.40 7.03
N GLY A 324 9.49 2.19 6.38
CA GLY A 324 9.00 3.05 5.32
C GLY A 324 8.15 4.21 5.84
N LYS A 325 8.66 5.43 5.77
CA LYS A 325 7.93 6.66 6.13
C LYS A 325 7.24 7.26 4.91
N LEU A 326 5.92 7.42 4.99
CA LEU A 326 5.14 8.15 3.99
C LEU A 326 5.57 9.63 3.97
N MET A 327 5.78 10.16 2.76
CA MET A 327 6.22 11.54 2.53
C MET A 327 5.56 12.08 1.26
N PRO A 328 5.26 13.40 1.17
CA PRO A 328 4.91 14.02 -0.10
C PRO A 328 6.02 13.77 -1.14
N ALA A 329 5.65 13.36 -2.36
CA ALA A 329 6.62 13.02 -3.40
C ALA A 329 7.59 14.17 -3.71
N LYS A 330 7.09 15.41 -3.71
CA LYS A 330 7.92 16.62 -3.90
C LYS A 330 9.04 16.75 -2.85
N ASP A 331 8.75 16.37 -1.59
CA ASP A 331 9.71 16.49 -0.48
C ASP A 331 10.71 15.33 -0.56
N SER A 332 10.25 14.13 -0.91
CA SER A 332 11.13 12.97 -1.19
C SER A 332 12.12 13.28 -2.31
N LEU A 333 11.64 13.85 -3.43
CA LEU A 333 12.48 14.25 -4.55
C LEU A 333 13.48 15.34 -4.15
N ALA A 334 13.06 16.32 -3.36
CA ALA A 334 13.91 17.43 -2.92
C ALA A 334 15.10 16.96 -2.06
N ILE A 335 14.90 15.96 -1.20
CA ILE A 335 15.98 15.39 -0.38
C ILE A 335 16.75 14.26 -1.11
N GLY A 336 16.23 13.78 -2.24
CA GLY A 336 16.73 12.59 -2.91
C GLY A 336 16.53 11.33 -2.07
N GLY A 337 15.32 11.15 -1.52
CA GLY A 337 14.97 10.07 -0.60
C GLY A 337 15.20 8.68 -1.20
N LEU A 338 15.73 7.76 -0.39
CA LEU A 338 15.89 6.34 -0.73
C LEU A 338 14.53 5.64 -0.54
N PRO A 339 13.89 5.11 -1.59
CA PRO A 339 12.62 4.41 -1.47
C PRO A 339 12.77 3.12 -0.69
N ILE A 340 11.84 2.83 0.22
CA ILE A 340 11.89 1.61 1.06
C ILE A 340 11.94 0.32 0.21
N GLY A 341 11.29 0.31 -0.95
CA GLY A 341 11.27 -0.82 -1.89
C GLY A 341 12.62 -1.16 -2.53
N LEU A 342 13.64 -0.29 -2.38
CA LEU A 342 15.02 -0.49 -2.84
C LEU A 342 16.03 -0.52 -1.69
N ALA A 343 15.57 -0.50 -0.44
CA ALA A 343 16.43 -0.46 0.74
C ALA A 343 16.87 -1.85 1.24
N HIS A 344 16.68 -2.92 0.45
CA HIS A 344 17.09 -4.27 0.83
C HIS A 344 18.43 -4.64 0.19
N GLY A 345 19.38 -5.12 1.00
CA GLY A 345 20.67 -5.61 0.51
C GLY A 345 21.58 -4.50 -0.02
N ILE A 346 21.40 -3.27 0.47
CA ILE A 346 22.20 -2.11 0.06
C ILE A 346 23.09 -1.62 1.20
N ARG A 347 24.35 -1.32 0.89
CA ARG A 347 25.34 -0.88 1.89
C ARG A 347 25.22 0.62 2.16
N VAL A 348 25.28 1.01 3.42
CA VAL A 348 25.34 2.40 3.87
C VAL A 348 26.76 2.94 3.76
N THR A 349 26.94 4.13 3.19
CA THR A 349 28.27 4.75 2.94
C THR A 349 28.70 5.72 4.03
N ARG A 350 27.76 6.28 4.80
CA ARG A 350 28.01 7.22 5.89
C ARG A 350 27.00 7.05 7.03
N PRO A 351 27.34 7.45 8.27
CA PRO A 351 26.42 7.29 9.39
C PRO A 351 25.09 8.02 9.20
N VAL A 352 23.99 7.40 9.62
CA VAL A 352 22.63 7.96 9.58
C VAL A 352 22.03 7.89 10.99
N ALA A 353 21.54 9.01 11.51
CA ALA A 353 20.97 9.07 12.86
C ALA A 353 19.57 8.43 12.92
N ALA A 354 19.20 7.89 14.08
CA ALA A 354 17.87 7.37 14.35
C ALA A 354 16.77 8.39 13.99
N GLY A 355 15.73 7.93 13.28
CA GLY A 355 14.62 8.76 12.82
C GLY A 355 14.89 9.60 11.58
N ALA A 356 16.14 9.66 11.08
CA ALA A 356 16.44 10.34 9.83
C ALA A 356 16.03 9.49 8.62
N SER A 357 15.47 10.15 7.60
CA SER A 357 15.21 9.53 6.31
C SER A 357 16.51 9.42 5.51
N LEU A 358 16.73 8.24 4.93
CA LEU A 358 17.86 7.93 4.09
C LEU A 358 17.65 8.51 2.69
N THR A 359 18.76 8.84 2.04
CA THR A 359 18.83 9.42 0.70
C THR A 359 19.71 8.54 -0.19
N TRP A 360 19.64 8.76 -1.51
CA TRP A 360 20.55 8.12 -2.46
C TRP A 360 22.03 8.38 -2.17
N ALA A 361 22.36 9.47 -1.45
CA ALA A 361 23.74 9.79 -1.07
C ALA A 361 24.25 8.99 0.14
N ASP A 362 23.35 8.31 0.87
CA ASP A 362 23.69 7.54 2.07
C ASP A 362 24.07 6.08 1.75
N VAL A 363 23.96 5.65 0.49
CA VAL A 363 24.01 4.23 0.13
C VAL A 363 24.79 3.95 -1.16
N GLU A 364 25.30 2.72 -1.29
CA GLU A 364 25.97 2.21 -2.49
C GLU A 364 24.96 1.60 -3.45
N ILE A 365 24.64 2.30 -4.54
CA ILE A 365 23.70 1.80 -5.55
C ILE A 365 24.42 1.07 -6.68
N ASP A 366 23.91 -0.11 -7.04
CA ASP A 366 24.27 -0.76 -8.30
C ASP A 366 23.57 -0.05 -9.47
N ALA A 367 24.35 0.65 -10.31
CA ALA A 367 23.82 1.32 -11.49
C ALA A 367 23.29 0.35 -12.56
N GLY A 368 23.61 -0.95 -12.46
CA GLY A 368 23.06 -2.01 -13.31
C GLY A 368 21.69 -2.54 -12.86
N ASP A 369 21.18 -2.12 -11.70
CA ASP A 369 19.88 -2.53 -11.21
C ASP A 369 18.75 -1.89 -12.03
N ASP A 370 17.95 -2.73 -12.71
CA ASP A 370 16.85 -2.30 -13.59
C ASP A 370 15.71 -1.61 -12.81
N ALA A 371 15.43 -2.03 -11.58
CA ALA A 371 14.40 -1.41 -10.75
C ALA A 371 14.83 -0.02 -10.28
N TYR A 372 16.10 0.16 -9.91
CA TYR A 372 16.69 1.46 -9.65
C TYR A 372 16.66 2.35 -10.90
N ALA A 373 17.13 1.86 -12.05
CA ALA A 373 17.14 2.63 -13.29
C ALA A 373 15.73 3.11 -13.67
N PHE A 374 14.73 2.24 -13.58
CA PHE A 374 13.34 2.55 -13.86
C PHE A 374 12.73 3.51 -12.83
N ARG A 375 13.06 3.36 -11.53
CA ARG A 375 12.70 4.34 -10.49
C ARG A 375 13.25 5.72 -10.80
N ARG A 376 14.53 5.83 -11.20
CA ARG A 376 15.15 7.11 -11.57
C ARG A 376 14.55 7.72 -12.84
N GLU A 377 14.10 6.90 -13.78
CA GLU A 377 13.33 7.37 -14.94
C GLU A 377 11.99 7.96 -14.51
N MET A 378 11.26 7.27 -13.61
CA MET A 378 10.02 7.78 -13.05
C MET A 378 10.24 9.12 -12.34
N GLU A 379 11.22 9.22 -11.45
CA GLU A 379 11.49 10.46 -10.72
C GLU A 379 11.73 11.65 -11.68
N LYS A 380 12.47 11.45 -12.78
CA LYS A 380 12.67 12.48 -13.81
C LYS A 380 11.39 12.83 -14.58
N ALA A 381 10.49 11.86 -14.77
CA ALA A 381 9.25 12.06 -15.49
C ALA A 381 8.21 12.85 -14.69
N PHE A 382 8.36 12.93 -13.36
CA PHE A 382 7.42 13.55 -12.42
C PHE A 382 8.07 14.64 -11.54
N SER A 383 9.32 15.03 -11.81
CA SER A 383 10.06 16.09 -11.10
C SER A 383 9.73 17.50 -11.55
#